data_AF-A0A9W6GI89-F1
#
_entry.id   AF-A0A9W6GI89-F1
#
_cell.length_a   1.000
_cell.length_b   1.000
_cell.length_c   1.000
_cell.angle_alpha   90.00
_cell.angle_beta   90.00
_cell.angle_gamma   90.00
#
_symmetry.space_group_name_H-M   'P 1'
#
loop_
_entity.id
_entity.type
_entity.pdbx_description
1 polymer ?
#
loop_
_entity_poly.entity_id
_entity_poly.type
_entity_poly.pdbx_seq_one_letter_code
_entity_poly.pdbx_strand_id
1 'polypeptide(L)'
;MVDKKDLPISLIGSGALGEGVKELKKHGFKKVLIVISETLSKRKSIGILKSELEKQGIDYFIFSRSNIKADLSIIEKGIDAVLENDCDLILSFGGRDTTMCARGIAMSLKCYQEENQVRCYTNGEVPFASVVINSWINDDNGVYNYGDHKIKLSRSINPFMVIIDSELIRDLPRNAMAAVGIDSLTHSVEAVVSVGANNVSDACAFHAIKLLSDHLEKFIKGENSFEIREQITYANYLANMAFSNIRVNEKSRMRKDGFSSPAFDIENIDVKMIKVAETMGISIEGDEVKLGIADEIKRISQLIKVTPDMRKNEKVIYNI
;
A
#
# COMPACT_ATOMS: atom_id res chain seq x y z
N MET A 1 -13.67 5.25 23.04
CA MET A 1 -14.42 5.32 21.77
C MET A 1 -13.40 5.36 20.65
N VAL A 2 -13.43 4.39 19.74
CA VAL A 2 -12.60 4.41 18.53
C VAL A 2 -13.20 5.48 17.64
N ASP A 3 -12.39 6.49 17.31
CA ASP A 3 -12.70 7.55 16.35
C ASP A 3 -13.16 6.88 15.04
N LYS A 4 -14.48 6.82 14.80
CA LYS A 4 -15.07 6.19 13.62
C LYS A 4 -14.79 7.13 12.45
N LYS A 5 -13.68 6.87 11.76
CA LYS A 5 -13.26 7.55 10.55
C LYS A 5 -13.97 6.92 9.36
N ASP A 6 -14.44 7.75 8.43
CA ASP A 6 -15.03 7.26 7.19
C ASP A 6 -13.98 6.42 6.44
N LEU A 7 -14.33 5.16 6.20
CA LEU A 7 -13.54 4.29 5.35
C LEU A 7 -13.63 4.81 3.92
N PRO A 8 -12.51 4.82 3.15
CA PRO A 8 -12.58 5.15 1.73
C PRO A 8 -13.58 4.25 1.01
N ILE A 9 -14.26 4.81 0.01
CA ILE A 9 -14.88 4.00 -1.04
C ILE A 9 -13.76 3.19 -1.69
N SER A 10 -13.87 1.86 -1.66
CA SER A 10 -12.87 0.97 -2.24
C SER A 10 -13.43 0.29 -3.49
N LEU A 11 -12.81 0.54 -4.64
CA LEU A 11 -13.11 -0.10 -5.92
C LEU A 11 -11.97 -1.06 -6.24
N ILE A 12 -12.28 -2.34 -6.39
CA ILE A 12 -11.27 -3.41 -6.38
C ILE A 12 -11.62 -4.47 -7.42
N GLY A 13 -10.61 -4.86 -8.20
CA GLY A 13 -10.73 -5.89 -9.22
C GLY A 13 -10.57 -5.32 -10.62
N SER A 14 -10.69 -6.18 -11.62
CA SER A 14 -10.56 -5.74 -13.01
C SER A 14 -11.61 -4.70 -13.38
N GLY A 15 -11.17 -3.62 -14.02
CA GLY A 15 -12.06 -2.53 -14.46
C GLY A 15 -12.37 -1.49 -13.37
N ALA A 16 -11.90 -1.71 -12.13
CA ALA A 16 -12.06 -0.76 -11.03
C ALA A 16 -11.50 0.63 -11.37
N LEU A 17 -10.46 0.72 -12.20
CA LEU A 17 -9.93 2.01 -12.63
C LEU A 17 -10.95 2.81 -13.46
N GLY A 18 -11.60 2.17 -14.43
CA GLY A 18 -12.62 2.82 -15.25
C GLY A 18 -13.84 3.24 -14.42
N GLU A 19 -14.27 2.40 -13.48
CA GLU A 19 -15.35 2.74 -12.54
C GLU A 19 -14.98 3.91 -11.63
N GLY A 20 -13.76 3.88 -11.08
CA GLY A 20 -13.26 4.93 -10.21
C GLY A 20 -13.17 6.27 -10.93
N VAL A 21 -12.64 6.29 -12.15
CA VAL A 21 -12.55 7.53 -12.94
C VAL A 21 -13.94 8.07 -13.33
N LYS A 22 -14.91 7.20 -13.63
CA LYS A 22 -16.33 7.62 -13.78
C LYS A 22 -16.86 8.25 -12.51
N GLU A 23 -16.55 7.69 -11.35
CA GLU A 23 -16.99 8.20 -10.07
C GLU A 23 -16.34 9.56 -9.74
N LEU A 24 -15.05 9.76 -10.10
CA LEU A 24 -14.40 11.08 -10.04
C LEU A 24 -15.16 12.12 -10.87
N LYS A 25 -15.62 11.76 -12.07
CA LYS A 25 -16.41 12.66 -12.93
C LYS A 25 -17.75 13.04 -12.27
N LYS A 26 -18.44 12.07 -11.66
CA LYS A 26 -19.72 12.32 -10.95
C LYS A 26 -19.57 13.26 -9.75
N HIS A 27 -18.42 13.20 -9.07
CA HIS A 27 -18.08 14.13 -8.00
C HIS A 27 -17.74 15.54 -8.49
N GLY A 28 -17.67 15.76 -9.81
CA GLY A 28 -17.48 17.07 -10.42
C GLY A 28 -16.03 17.51 -10.60
N PHE A 29 -15.05 16.62 -10.35
CA PHE A 29 -13.63 16.92 -10.57
C PHE A 29 -13.34 17.16 -12.05
N LYS A 30 -12.55 18.19 -12.32
CA LYS A 30 -12.23 18.65 -13.67
C LYS A 30 -10.76 18.47 -14.02
N LYS A 31 -9.85 18.66 -13.06
CA LYS A 31 -8.41 18.61 -13.31
C LYS A 31 -7.64 17.98 -12.15
N VAL A 32 -6.97 16.87 -12.46
CA VAL A 32 -6.32 16.03 -11.45
C VAL A 32 -4.81 16.27 -11.44
N LEU A 33 -4.24 16.48 -10.27
CA LEU A 33 -2.81 16.32 -10.05
C LEU A 33 -2.49 14.83 -9.87
N ILE A 34 -1.84 14.21 -10.86
CA ILE A 34 -1.35 12.85 -10.75
C ILE A 34 0.03 12.87 -10.08
N VAL A 35 0.09 12.40 -8.83
CA VAL A 35 1.34 12.20 -8.09
C VAL A 35 1.88 10.80 -8.39
N ILE A 36 3.07 10.71 -8.96
CA ILE A 36 3.66 9.45 -9.46
C ILE A 36 5.18 9.43 -9.24
N SER A 37 5.77 8.25 -9.03
CA SER A 37 7.23 8.12 -8.97
C SER A 37 7.86 8.18 -10.37
N GLU A 38 9.10 8.66 -10.46
CA GLU A 38 9.84 8.72 -11.73
C GLU A 38 9.99 7.35 -12.41
N THR A 39 10.12 6.27 -11.63
CA THR A 39 10.18 4.92 -12.21
C THR A 39 8.85 4.51 -12.84
N LEU A 40 7.73 4.84 -12.20
CA LEU A 40 6.40 4.45 -12.65
C LEU A 40 5.88 5.35 -13.78
N SER A 41 6.31 6.61 -13.85
CA SER A 41 5.94 7.53 -14.93
C SER A 41 6.50 7.12 -16.29
N LYS A 42 7.54 6.29 -16.31
CA LYS A 42 8.14 5.69 -17.52
C LYS A 42 7.49 4.36 -17.93
N ARG A 43 6.50 3.85 -17.18
CA ARG A 43 5.83 2.56 -17.46
C ARG A 43 4.57 2.76 -18.29
N LYS A 44 4.06 1.68 -18.88
CA LYS A 44 2.83 1.70 -19.69
C LYS A 44 1.55 1.87 -18.86
N SER A 45 1.57 1.46 -17.59
CA SER A 45 0.40 1.47 -16.70
C SER A 45 -0.20 2.87 -16.52
N ILE A 46 0.62 3.93 -16.47
CA ILE A 46 0.11 5.32 -16.40
C ILE A 46 -0.69 5.70 -17.66
N GLY A 47 -0.40 5.10 -18.81
CA GLY A 47 -1.19 5.30 -20.04
C GLY A 47 -2.64 4.83 -19.90
N ILE A 48 -2.89 3.81 -19.07
CA ILE A 48 -4.24 3.30 -18.80
C ILE A 48 -5.04 4.36 -18.01
N LEU A 49 -4.46 4.91 -16.93
CA LEU A 49 -5.09 5.99 -16.16
C LEU A 49 -5.36 7.22 -17.04
N LYS A 50 -4.38 7.65 -17.84
CA LYS A 50 -4.55 8.79 -18.76
C LYS A 50 -5.72 8.57 -19.71
N SER A 51 -5.80 7.39 -20.32
CA SER A 51 -6.88 7.05 -21.25
C SER A 51 -8.24 7.06 -20.55
N GLU A 52 -8.36 6.53 -19.33
CA GLU A 52 -9.62 6.59 -18.57
C GLU A 52 -10.03 8.02 -18.19
N LEU A 53 -9.08 8.88 -17.80
CA LEU A 53 -9.33 10.30 -17.52
C LEU A 53 -9.81 11.05 -18.78
N GLU A 54 -9.12 10.84 -19.91
CA GLU A 54 -9.46 11.43 -21.21
C GLU A 54 -10.86 11.02 -21.68
N LYS A 55 -11.23 9.74 -21.51
CA LYS A 55 -12.59 9.24 -21.82
C LYS A 55 -13.69 9.94 -21.02
N GLN A 56 -13.39 10.36 -19.79
CA GLN A 56 -14.34 11.10 -18.94
C GLN A 56 -14.23 12.62 -19.10
N GLY A 57 -13.34 13.11 -19.97
CA GLY A 57 -13.06 14.54 -20.13
C GLY A 57 -12.62 15.16 -18.81
N ILE A 58 -11.67 14.51 -18.13
CA ILE A 58 -11.00 15.01 -16.93
C ILE A 58 -9.56 15.34 -17.34
N ASP A 59 -9.17 16.60 -17.19
CA ASP A 59 -7.81 17.05 -17.45
C ASP A 59 -6.86 16.57 -16.36
N TYR A 60 -5.56 16.55 -16.65
CA TYR A 60 -4.57 16.15 -15.64
C TYR A 60 -3.24 16.88 -15.80
N PHE A 61 -2.53 17.03 -14.68
CA PHE A 61 -1.13 17.41 -14.64
C PHE A 61 -0.33 16.32 -13.92
N ILE A 62 0.86 15.99 -14.41
CA ILE A 62 1.68 14.92 -13.83
C ILE A 62 2.79 15.54 -12.99
N PHE A 63 2.72 15.32 -11.69
CA PHE A 63 3.83 15.58 -10.77
C PHE A 63 4.65 14.30 -10.56
N SER A 64 5.74 14.19 -11.33
CA SER A 64 6.69 13.09 -11.21
C SER A 64 7.68 13.39 -10.08
N ARG A 65 7.49 12.76 -8.92
CA ARG A 65 8.41 12.87 -7.78
C ARG A 65 9.63 11.96 -7.93
N SER A 66 10.70 12.30 -7.24
CA SER A 66 11.87 11.44 -7.12
C SER A 66 11.52 10.10 -6.45
N ASN A 67 12.34 9.08 -6.74
CA ASN A 67 12.19 7.72 -6.19
C ASN A 67 12.67 7.59 -4.74
N ILE A 68 13.14 8.67 -4.11
CA ILE A 68 13.44 8.67 -2.69
C ILE A 68 12.14 8.88 -1.90
N LYS A 69 12.15 8.45 -0.63
CA LYS A 69 11.07 8.77 0.30
C LYS A 69 10.86 10.29 0.29
N ALA A 70 9.59 10.71 0.14
CA ALA A 70 9.28 12.13 0.10
C ALA A 70 9.77 12.85 1.37
N ASP A 71 10.17 14.10 1.22
CA ASP A 71 10.51 15.04 2.28
C ASP A 71 9.67 16.31 2.10
N LEU A 72 9.84 17.31 2.97
CA LEU A 72 9.03 18.53 2.85
C LEU A 72 9.29 19.29 1.54
N SER A 73 10.48 19.20 0.94
CA SER A 73 10.76 19.85 -0.35
C SER A 73 9.97 19.21 -1.49
N ILE A 74 9.80 17.88 -1.48
CA ILE A 74 8.95 17.19 -2.45
C ILE A 74 7.47 17.52 -2.23
N ILE A 75 7.04 17.68 -0.98
CA ILE A 75 5.66 18.11 -0.67
C ILE A 75 5.41 19.54 -1.17
N GLU A 76 6.33 20.47 -0.91
CA GLU A 76 6.24 21.86 -1.36
C GLU A 76 6.10 21.95 -2.89
N LYS A 77 6.99 21.28 -3.65
CA LYS A 77 6.88 21.23 -5.11
C LYS A 77 5.58 20.60 -5.61
N GLY A 78 5.02 19.66 -4.86
CA GLY A 78 3.73 19.07 -5.16
C GLY A 78 2.58 20.05 -4.92
N ILE A 79 2.67 20.87 -3.87
CA ILE A 79 1.73 21.96 -3.59
C ILE A 79 1.80 23.01 -4.71
N ASP A 80 3.00 23.45 -5.09
CA ASP A 80 3.19 24.38 -6.22
C ASP A 80 2.53 23.82 -7.49
N ALA A 81 2.73 22.53 -7.78
CA ALA A 81 2.11 21.89 -8.92
C ALA A 81 0.57 21.86 -8.86
N VAL A 82 -0.05 21.72 -7.68
CA VAL A 82 -1.52 21.85 -7.51
C VAL A 82 -1.95 23.27 -7.87
N LEU A 83 -1.29 24.27 -7.29
CA LEU A 83 -1.67 25.67 -7.36
C LEU A 83 -1.44 26.26 -8.77
N GLU A 84 -0.27 26.06 -9.37
CA GLU A 84 0.10 26.57 -10.69
C GLU A 84 -0.74 25.98 -11.83
N ASN A 85 -1.33 24.81 -11.60
CA ASN A 85 -2.11 24.08 -12.61
C ASN A 85 -3.61 24.04 -12.29
N ASP A 86 -4.09 24.75 -11.28
CA ASP A 86 -5.51 24.79 -10.88
C ASP A 86 -6.12 23.37 -10.74
N CYS A 87 -5.40 22.45 -10.10
CA CYS A 87 -5.88 21.09 -9.90
C CYS A 87 -6.90 21.03 -8.75
N ASP A 88 -8.07 20.42 -8.99
CA ASP A 88 -9.16 20.29 -8.02
C ASP A 88 -9.22 18.91 -7.33
N LEU A 89 -8.33 18.00 -7.71
CA LEU A 89 -8.15 16.69 -7.09
C LEU A 89 -6.67 16.29 -7.06
N ILE A 90 -6.20 15.76 -5.93
CA ILE A 90 -4.90 15.06 -5.86
C ILE A 90 -5.15 13.56 -6.00
N LEU A 91 -4.49 12.93 -6.98
CA LEU A 91 -4.59 11.49 -7.23
C LEU A 91 -3.20 10.85 -7.15
N SER A 92 -2.96 10.00 -6.14
CA SER A 92 -1.74 9.19 -6.15
C SER A 92 -1.88 8.04 -7.13
N PHE A 93 -0.88 7.84 -7.99
CA PHE A 93 -0.77 6.66 -8.84
C PHE A 93 0.52 5.91 -8.50
N GLY A 94 0.40 4.82 -7.75
CA GLY A 94 1.56 4.03 -7.33
C GLY A 94 1.37 3.33 -6.00
N GLY A 95 2.39 3.40 -5.16
CA GLY A 95 2.46 2.65 -3.92
C GLY A 95 2.37 3.45 -2.64
N ARG A 96 2.81 2.84 -1.53
CA ARG A 96 2.89 3.46 -0.20
C ARG A 96 3.49 4.86 -0.25
N ASP A 97 4.74 5.02 -0.68
CA ASP A 97 5.38 6.34 -0.54
C ASP A 97 4.69 7.38 -1.43
N THR A 98 4.22 7.01 -2.62
CA THR A 98 3.48 7.92 -3.53
C THR A 98 2.16 8.37 -2.88
N THR A 99 1.41 7.44 -2.29
CA THR A 99 0.16 7.68 -1.57
C THR A 99 0.40 8.61 -0.38
N MET A 100 1.46 8.36 0.39
CA MET A 100 1.82 9.23 1.50
C MET A 100 2.19 10.62 1.00
N CYS A 101 2.91 10.75 -0.12
CA CYS A 101 3.31 12.05 -0.66
C CYS A 101 2.10 12.87 -1.07
N ALA A 102 1.17 12.26 -1.80
CA ALA A 102 -0.09 12.88 -2.16
C ALA A 102 -0.91 13.29 -0.93
N ARG A 103 -0.97 12.44 0.11
CA ARG A 103 -1.58 12.79 1.40
C ARG A 103 -0.89 13.99 2.05
N GLY A 104 0.44 14.05 2.03
CA GLY A 104 1.20 15.17 2.56
C GLY A 104 0.89 16.49 1.86
N ILE A 105 0.80 16.46 0.52
CA ILE A 105 0.40 17.62 -0.30
C ILE A 105 -1.01 18.08 0.11
N ALA A 106 -1.98 17.16 0.16
CA ALA A 106 -3.36 17.47 0.53
C ALA A 106 -3.48 18.05 1.96
N MET A 107 -2.73 17.50 2.92
CA MET A 107 -2.71 17.94 4.31
C MET A 107 -2.04 19.30 4.52
N SER A 108 -1.13 19.70 3.62
CA SER A 108 -0.32 20.89 3.77
C SER A 108 -0.74 22.06 2.89
N LEU A 109 -1.59 21.84 1.91
CA LEU A 109 -2.03 22.85 0.95
C LEU A 109 -2.57 24.13 1.60
N LYS A 110 -3.52 24.00 2.53
CA LYS A 110 -4.16 25.14 3.21
C LYS A 110 -3.14 26.00 3.98
N CYS A 111 -2.28 25.35 4.77
CA CYS A 111 -1.24 26.07 5.52
C CYS A 111 -0.23 26.73 4.60
N TYR A 112 0.11 26.09 3.48
CA TYR A 112 1.02 26.68 2.53
C TYR A 112 0.43 27.96 1.91
N GLN A 113 -0.86 27.95 1.56
CA GLN A 113 -1.55 29.15 1.04
C GLN A 113 -1.65 30.29 2.08
N GLU A 114 -1.86 29.97 3.35
CA GLU A 114 -2.08 30.97 4.41
C GLU A 114 -0.77 31.48 5.05
N GLU A 115 0.22 30.60 5.23
CA GLU A 115 1.42 30.86 6.03
C GLU A 115 2.75 30.68 5.26
N ASN A 116 2.70 30.20 4.00
CA ASN A 116 3.88 29.78 3.23
C ASN A 116 4.75 28.75 3.98
N GLN A 117 4.09 27.79 4.65
CA GLN A 117 4.74 26.73 5.41
C GLN A 117 4.15 25.36 5.09
N VAL A 118 5.01 24.34 5.03
CA VAL A 118 4.57 22.95 4.93
C VAL A 118 4.31 22.41 6.34
N ARG A 119 3.06 22.53 6.81
CA ARG A 119 2.57 21.90 8.04
C ARG A 119 1.33 21.08 7.73
N CYS A 120 1.15 19.94 8.39
CA CYS A 120 -0.01 19.08 8.15
C CYS A 120 -1.17 19.49 9.06
N TYR A 121 -2.23 20.05 8.47
CA TYR A 121 -3.50 20.28 9.16
C TYR A 121 -4.53 19.23 8.73
N THR A 122 -5.53 19.02 9.57
CA THR A 122 -6.58 18.02 9.34
C THR A 122 -7.68 18.51 8.39
N ASN A 123 -7.68 19.79 8.05
CA ASN A 123 -8.68 20.43 7.17
C ASN A 123 -8.03 20.78 5.84
N GLY A 124 -7.80 19.79 4.98
CA GLY A 124 -7.35 20.02 3.60
C GLY A 124 -8.53 20.43 2.71
N GLU A 125 -8.33 21.44 1.86
CA GLU A 125 -9.37 21.96 0.95
C GLU A 125 -9.46 21.16 -0.36
N VAL A 126 -8.36 20.56 -0.81
CA VAL A 126 -8.33 19.69 -2.01
C VAL A 126 -8.46 18.22 -1.61
N PRO A 127 -9.49 17.51 -2.11
CA PRO A 127 -9.68 16.10 -1.80
C PRO A 127 -8.58 15.22 -2.40
N PHE A 128 -8.42 14.04 -1.82
CA PHE A 128 -7.38 13.10 -2.15
C PHE A 128 -7.99 11.73 -2.51
N ALA A 129 -7.56 11.16 -3.64
CA ALA A 129 -7.89 9.79 -4.04
C ALA A 129 -6.62 9.00 -4.37
N SER A 130 -6.72 7.68 -4.40
CA SER A 130 -5.57 6.79 -4.63
C SER A 130 -5.87 5.71 -5.65
N VAL A 131 -5.07 5.66 -6.72
CA VAL A 131 -4.90 4.49 -7.58
C VAL A 131 -3.67 3.71 -7.10
N VAL A 132 -3.94 2.53 -6.58
CA VAL A 132 -2.98 1.73 -5.83
C VAL A 132 -2.50 0.60 -6.73
N ILE A 133 -1.20 0.63 -7.02
CA ILE A 133 -0.56 -0.35 -7.90
C ILE A 133 0.21 -1.39 -7.07
N ASN A 134 0.61 -1.02 -5.84
CA ASN A 134 1.19 -1.95 -4.89
C ASN A 134 0.56 -1.76 -3.50
N SER A 135 0.67 -2.78 -2.65
CA SER A 135 -0.32 -3.27 -1.69
C SER A 135 -0.73 -2.38 -0.51
N TRP A 136 -0.58 -1.04 -0.53
CA TRP A 136 -0.60 -0.34 0.75
C TRP A 136 -1.14 1.09 0.79
N ILE A 137 -2.16 1.29 1.64
CA ILE A 137 -2.98 2.51 1.69
C ILE A 137 -2.97 3.22 3.07
N ASN A 138 -2.65 2.53 4.17
CA ASN A 138 -3.04 2.98 5.52
C ASN A 138 -1.92 2.90 6.60
N ASP A 139 -0.79 3.59 6.41
CA ASP A 139 0.17 3.79 7.53
C ASP A 139 -0.39 4.70 8.62
N ASP A 140 0.01 4.44 9.87
CA ASP A 140 0.13 5.42 10.95
C ASP A 140 1.48 6.13 11.05
N ASN A 141 2.52 5.67 10.36
CA ASN A 141 3.92 6.05 10.58
C ASN A 141 4.56 6.86 9.45
N GLY A 142 3.76 7.48 8.58
CA GLY A 142 4.26 8.48 7.64
C GLY A 142 4.94 9.62 8.38
N VAL A 143 6.28 9.63 8.37
CA VAL A 143 7.08 10.74 8.90
C VAL A 143 7.89 11.34 7.77
N TYR A 144 7.68 12.63 7.55
CA TYR A 144 8.50 13.45 6.67
C TYR A 144 9.56 14.20 7.47
N ASN A 145 10.79 14.17 6.95
CA ASN A 145 11.91 14.87 7.55
C ASN A 145 12.20 16.16 6.77
N TYR A 146 12.65 17.21 7.45
CA TYR A 146 13.24 18.42 6.85
C TYR A 146 14.31 18.99 7.79
N GLY A 147 15.57 18.76 7.44
CA GLY A 147 16.66 18.93 8.40
C GLY A 147 16.39 18.11 9.66
N ASP A 148 16.34 18.77 10.82
CA ASP A 148 16.05 18.15 12.12
C ASP A 148 14.55 18.03 12.45
N HIS A 149 13.66 18.57 11.60
CA HIS A 149 12.22 18.59 11.85
C HIS A 149 11.55 17.32 11.32
N LYS A 150 10.61 16.77 12.09
CA LYS A 150 9.80 15.60 11.73
C LYS A 150 8.33 15.95 11.74
N ILE A 151 7.66 15.80 10.60
CA ILE A 151 6.21 15.96 10.49
C ILE A 151 5.58 14.58 10.38
N LYS A 152 4.76 14.24 11.37
CA LYS A 152 3.97 13.01 11.36
C LYS A 152 2.67 13.27 10.60
N LEU A 153 2.41 12.48 9.57
CA LEU A 153 1.13 12.50 8.88
C LEU A 153 0.04 11.94 9.78
N SER A 154 -1.02 12.73 9.95
CA SER A 154 -2.20 12.31 10.70
C SER A 154 -3.04 11.35 9.85
N ARG A 155 -3.67 10.37 10.52
CA ARG A 155 -4.73 9.52 9.96
C ARG A 155 -6.06 10.28 9.77
N SER A 156 -6.10 11.60 9.94
CA SER A 156 -7.33 12.38 9.75
C SER A 156 -7.69 12.56 8.29
N ILE A 157 -6.72 12.41 7.37
CA ILE A 157 -6.95 12.51 5.93
C ILE A 157 -6.64 11.14 5.30
N ASN A 158 -7.67 10.32 5.18
CA ASN A 158 -7.66 9.16 4.29
C ASN A 158 -8.04 9.62 2.87
N PRO A 159 -7.62 8.89 1.82
CA PRO A 159 -8.25 9.10 0.53
C PRO A 159 -9.78 8.90 0.68
N PHE A 160 -10.59 9.69 -0.01
CA PHE A 160 -12.04 9.41 -0.02
C PHE A 160 -12.37 8.20 -0.92
N MET A 161 -11.49 7.91 -1.87
CA MET A 161 -11.61 6.80 -2.80
C MET A 161 -10.27 6.11 -3.03
N VAL A 162 -10.31 4.79 -3.04
CA VAL A 162 -9.20 3.89 -3.33
C VAL A 162 -9.60 3.00 -4.50
N ILE A 163 -8.74 2.96 -5.51
CA ILE A 163 -8.92 2.21 -6.75
C ILE A 163 -7.77 1.20 -6.84
N ILE A 164 -8.10 -0.08 -6.98
CA ILE A 164 -7.13 -1.17 -7.07
C ILE A 164 -7.53 -2.07 -8.24
N ASP A 165 -6.79 -1.96 -9.34
CA ASP A 165 -7.11 -2.66 -10.59
C ASP A 165 -5.98 -3.65 -10.94
N SER A 166 -6.36 -4.92 -11.14
CA SER A 166 -5.44 -6.03 -11.43
C SER A 166 -4.74 -5.89 -12.79
N GLU A 167 -5.25 -5.07 -13.71
CA GLU A 167 -4.59 -4.81 -14.98
C GLU A 167 -3.40 -3.84 -14.85
N LEU A 168 -3.34 -3.04 -13.77
CA LEU A 168 -2.25 -2.08 -13.56
C LEU A 168 -0.92 -2.76 -13.19
N ILE A 169 -0.97 -4.01 -12.72
CA ILE A 169 0.24 -4.76 -12.33
C ILE A 169 0.85 -5.59 -13.48
N ARG A 170 0.19 -5.64 -14.65
CA ARG A 170 0.56 -6.50 -15.78
C ARG A 170 1.96 -6.26 -16.31
N ASP A 171 2.35 -4.99 -16.43
CA ASP A 171 3.61 -4.56 -17.06
C ASP A 171 4.71 -4.19 -16.03
N LEU A 172 4.49 -4.54 -14.76
CA LEU A 172 5.45 -4.27 -13.69
C LEU A 172 6.54 -5.35 -13.63
N PRO A 173 7.75 -5.01 -13.13
CA PRO A 173 8.79 -6.00 -12.92
C PRO A 173 8.29 -7.11 -11.98
N ARG A 174 8.41 -8.36 -12.44
CA ARG A 174 7.97 -9.54 -11.66
C ARG A 174 8.57 -9.56 -10.26
N ASN A 175 9.86 -9.26 -10.14
CA ASN A 175 10.55 -9.24 -8.83
C ASN A 175 9.98 -8.17 -7.90
N ALA A 176 9.60 -7.01 -8.43
CA ALA A 176 8.96 -5.95 -7.66
C ALA A 176 7.60 -6.41 -7.11
N MET A 177 6.77 -7.02 -7.97
CA MET A 177 5.45 -7.52 -7.56
C MET A 177 5.52 -8.73 -6.64
N ALA A 178 6.52 -9.60 -6.82
CA ALA A 178 6.78 -10.70 -5.90
C ALA A 178 7.18 -10.19 -4.51
N ALA A 179 8.04 -9.17 -4.43
CA ALA A 179 8.40 -8.54 -3.16
C ALA A 179 7.17 -7.97 -2.44
N VAL A 180 6.25 -7.34 -3.18
CA VAL A 180 4.97 -6.83 -2.66
C VAL A 180 4.08 -7.97 -2.13
N GLY A 181 4.01 -9.09 -2.85
CA GLY A 181 3.27 -10.28 -2.40
C GLY A 181 3.85 -10.91 -1.14
N ILE A 182 5.19 -10.99 -1.03
CA ILE A 182 5.87 -11.50 0.18
C ILE A 182 5.65 -10.57 1.38
N ASP A 183 5.71 -9.25 1.17
CA ASP A 183 5.41 -8.27 2.22
C ASP A 183 3.96 -8.39 2.69
N SER A 184 3.02 -8.59 1.76
CA SER A 184 1.61 -8.79 2.08
C SER A 184 1.35 -10.13 2.81
N LEU A 185 2.06 -11.19 2.45
CA LEU A 185 2.02 -12.46 3.17
C LEU A 185 2.53 -12.29 4.60
N THR A 186 3.65 -11.59 4.75
CA THR A 186 4.26 -11.28 6.06
C THR A 186 3.29 -10.48 6.93
N HIS A 187 2.72 -9.39 6.40
CA HIS A 187 1.73 -8.59 7.12
C HIS A 187 0.49 -9.39 7.54
N SER A 188 0.05 -10.33 6.70
CA SER A 188 -1.11 -11.17 7.02
C SER A 188 -0.79 -12.12 8.18
N VAL A 189 0.39 -12.75 8.18
CA VAL A 189 0.82 -13.61 9.31
C VAL A 189 1.01 -12.77 10.58
N GLU A 190 1.66 -11.62 10.49
CA GLU A 190 1.81 -10.68 11.62
C GLU A 190 0.46 -10.23 12.18
N ALA A 191 -0.56 -10.08 11.33
CA ALA A 191 -1.91 -9.72 11.74
C ALA A 191 -2.58 -10.80 12.57
N VAL A 192 -2.51 -12.05 12.11
CA VAL A 192 -3.09 -13.20 12.83
C VAL A 192 -2.50 -13.32 14.25
N VAL A 193 -1.18 -13.16 14.37
CA VAL A 193 -0.48 -13.34 15.65
C VAL A 193 -0.40 -12.06 16.49
N SER A 194 -1.02 -10.97 16.06
CA SER A 194 -1.02 -9.71 16.81
C SER A 194 -1.84 -9.81 18.10
N VAL A 195 -1.41 -9.10 19.16
CA VAL A 195 -2.25 -8.84 20.34
C VAL A 195 -3.51 -8.02 20.03
N GLY A 196 -3.53 -7.31 18.89
CA GLY A 196 -4.67 -6.54 18.40
C GLY A 196 -5.57 -7.31 17.43
N ALA A 197 -5.29 -8.60 17.19
CA ALA A 197 -6.08 -9.44 16.30
C ALA A 197 -7.55 -9.51 16.75
N ASN A 198 -8.45 -9.54 15.77
CA ASN A 198 -9.89 -9.65 15.95
C ASN A 198 -10.51 -10.40 14.76
N ASN A 199 -11.78 -10.78 14.86
CA ASN A 199 -12.44 -11.60 13.84
C ASN A 199 -12.39 -10.99 12.42
N VAL A 200 -12.42 -9.67 12.30
CA VAL A 200 -12.34 -9.00 10.99
C VAL A 200 -10.91 -9.06 10.45
N SER A 201 -9.91 -8.74 11.27
CA SER A 201 -8.51 -8.84 10.83
C SER A 201 -8.12 -10.28 10.48
N ASP A 202 -8.58 -11.26 11.27
CA ASP A 202 -8.28 -12.67 11.05
C ASP A 202 -8.92 -13.17 9.76
N ALA A 203 -10.19 -12.85 9.50
CA ALA A 203 -10.85 -13.24 8.26
C ALA A 203 -10.12 -12.69 7.02
N CYS A 204 -9.73 -11.41 7.05
CA CYS A 204 -8.95 -10.81 5.98
C CYS A 204 -7.57 -11.46 5.85
N ALA A 205 -6.86 -11.68 6.95
CA ALA A 205 -5.50 -12.22 6.95
C ALA A 205 -5.46 -13.67 6.45
N PHE A 206 -6.33 -14.55 6.95
CA PHE A 206 -6.37 -15.94 6.49
C PHE A 206 -6.74 -16.04 5.02
N HIS A 207 -7.69 -15.21 4.54
CA HIS A 207 -8.01 -15.23 3.11
C HIS A 207 -6.86 -14.69 2.25
N ALA A 208 -6.16 -13.64 2.70
CA ALA A 208 -4.95 -13.14 2.04
C ALA A 208 -3.84 -14.21 1.98
N ILE A 209 -3.57 -14.90 3.10
CA ILE A 209 -2.60 -15.99 3.18
C ILE A 209 -2.95 -17.08 2.17
N LYS A 210 -4.22 -17.52 2.14
CA LYS A 210 -4.69 -18.55 1.22
C LYS A 210 -4.42 -18.17 -0.25
N LEU A 211 -4.84 -16.98 -0.65
CA LEU A 211 -4.66 -16.50 -2.02
C LEU A 211 -3.17 -16.35 -2.38
N LEU A 212 -2.34 -15.84 -1.48
CA LEU A 212 -0.90 -15.71 -1.74
C LEU A 212 -0.22 -17.07 -1.84
N SER A 213 -0.55 -18.03 -0.96
CA SER A 213 -0.04 -19.40 -1.02
C SER A 213 -0.40 -20.10 -2.33
N ASP A 214 -1.62 -19.88 -2.85
CA ASP A 214 -2.09 -20.55 -4.08
C ASP A 214 -1.49 -19.95 -5.37
N HIS A 215 -1.09 -18.67 -5.36
CA HIS A 215 -0.79 -17.90 -6.58
C HIS A 215 0.59 -17.23 -6.63
N LEU A 216 1.19 -16.85 -5.49
CA LEU A 216 2.42 -16.03 -5.48
C LEU A 216 3.62 -16.78 -6.06
N GLU A 217 3.80 -18.05 -5.72
CA GLU A 217 4.93 -18.84 -6.26
C GLU A 217 4.80 -19.07 -7.78
N LYS A 218 3.58 -19.31 -8.28
CA LYS A 218 3.30 -19.40 -9.72
C LYS A 218 3.68 -18.10 -10.44
N PHE A 219 3.30 -16.97 -9.87
CA PHE A 219 3.67 -15.65 -10.37
C PHE A 219 5.19 -15.45 -10.39
N ILE A 220 5.88 -15.81 -9.31
CA ILE A 220 7.35 -15.77 -9.22
C ILE A 220 8.02 -16.62 -10.31
N LYS A 221 7.46 -17.80 -10.59
CA LYS A 221 7.94 -18.71 -11.64
C LYS A 221 7.63 -18.23 -13.06
N GLY A 222 6.85 -17.17 -13.21
CA GLY A 222 6.59 -16.50 -14.49
C GLY A 222 5.18 -16.64 -15.03
N GLU A 223 4.27 -17.29 -14.30
CA GLU A 223 2.87 -17.32 -14.68
C GLU A 223 2.25 -15.94 -14.44
N ASN A 224 1.88 -15.24 -15.51
CA ASN A 224 1.28 -13.91 -15.45
C ASN A 224 -0.09 -13.92 -16.14
N SER A 225 -0.95 -14.89 -15.77
CA SER A 225 -2.33 -14.91 -16.24
C SER A 225 -3.16 -13.80 -15.57
N PHE A 226 -4.29 -13.45 -16.17
CA PHE A 226 -5.23 -12.49 -15.59
C PHE A 226 -5.69 -12.94 -14.19
N GLU A 227 -6.04 -14.21 -14.06
CA GLU A 227 -6.54 -14.81 -12.83
C GLU A 227 -5.50 -14.71 -11.72
N ILE A 228 -4.23 -15.00 -12.00
CA ILE A 228 -3.15 -14.88 -11.01
C ILE A 228 -2.98 -13.42 -10.55
N ARG A 229 -2.99 -12.46 -11.48
CA ARG A 229 -2.90 -11.03 -11.12
C ARG A 229 -4.09 -10.59 -10.27
N GLU A 230 -5.28 -11.04 -10.60
CA GLU A 230 -6.49 -10.70 -9.88
C GLU A 230 -6.47 -11.25 -8.45
N GLN A 231 -6.10 -12.51 -8.27
CA GLN A 231 -6.00 -13.11 -6.93
C GLN A 231 -4.91 -12.47 -6.08
N ILE A 232 -3.73 -12.15 -6.65
CA ILE A 232 -2.67 -11.42 -5.93
C ILE A 232 -3.14 -10.02 -5.53
N THR A 233 -3.88 -9.33 -6.41
CA THR A 233 -4.44 -8.00 -6.11
C THR A 233 -5.43 -8.05 -4.94
N TYR A 234 -6.35 -9.02 -4.92
CA TYR A 234 -7.27 -9.20 -3.80
C TYR A 234 -6.52 -9.54 -2.51
N ALA A 235 -5.55 -10.44 -2.57
CA ALA A 235 -4.78 -10.84 -1.40
C ALA A 235 -4.01 -9.67 -0.77
N ASN A 236 -3.39 -8.84 -1.61
CA ASN A 236 -2.69 -7.63 -1.18
C ASN A 236 -3.63 -6.64 -0.48
N TYR A 237 -4.85 -6.45 -1.01
CA TYR A 237 -5.84 -5.59 -0.36
C TYR A 237 -6.29 -6.15 0.99
N LEU A 238 -6.59 -7.44 1.06
CA LEU A 238 -7.01 -8.12 2.28
C LEU A 238 -5.93 -8.10 3.36
N ALA A 239 -4.66 -8.29 2.98
CA ALA A 239 -3.52 -8.16 3.87
C ALA A 239 -3.45 -6.75 4.50
N ASN A 240 -3.66 -5.71 3.68
CA ASN A 240 -3.70 -4.33 4.16
C ASN A 240 -4.91 -4.07 5.08
N MET A 241 -6.08 -4.64 4.76
CA MET A 241 -7.25 -4.54 5.63
C MET A 241 -7.02 -5.20 6.98
N ALA A 242 -6.38 -6.36 7.01
CA ALA A 242 -6.00 -7.03 8.26
C ALA A 242 -5.02 -6.18 9.07
N PHE A 243 -3.92 -5.76 8.43
CA PHE A 243 -2.84 -5.03 9.09
C PHE A 243 -3.26 -3.62 9.57
N SER A 244 -4.19 -2.95 8.87
CA SER A 244 -4.70 -1.64 9.29
C SER A 244 -5.56 -1.69 10.55
N ASN A 245 -6.10 -2.86 10.91
CA ASN A 245 -7.01 -3.06 12.03
C ASN A 245 -6.34 -3.64 13.28
N ILE A 246 -5.02 -3.83 13.26
CA ILE A 246 -4.21 -4.33 14.39
C ILE A 246 -3.26 -3.25 14.92
N ARG A 247 -2.58 -3.53 16.03
CA ARG A 247 -1.60 -2.61 16.65
C ARG A 247 -0.15 -3.09 16.45
N VAL A 248 0.23 -3.38 15.20
CA VAL A 248 1.62 -3.72 14.83
C VAL A 248 2.22 -2.54 14.04
N ASN A 249 3.41 -2.10 14.41
CA ASN A 249 4.15 -1.05 13.71
C ASN A 249 5.55 -1.53 13.31
N GLU A 250 6.30 -0.72 12.54
CA GLU A 250 7.64 -1.08 12.05
C GLU A 250 8.64 -1.54 13.13
N LYS A 251 8.48 -1.11 14.40
CA LYS A 251 9.36 -1.51 15.51
C LYS A 251 8.98 -2.85 16.13
N SER A 252 7.77 -3.32 15.85
CA SER A 252 7.15 -4.50 16.45
C SER A 252 6.84 -5.62 15.44
N ARG A 253 7.46 -5.56 14.25
CA ARG A 253 7.39 -6.57 13.19
C ARG A 253 8.17 -7.85 13.53
N MET A 254 7.92 -8.90 12.77
CA MET A 254 8.67 -10.15 12.75
C MET A 254 10.16 -9.85 12.54
N ARG A 255 11.01 -10.48 13.35
CA ARG A 255 12.48 -10.29 13.34
C ARG A 255 13.16 -11.57 12.87
N LYS A 256 14.51 -11.54 12.82
CA LYS A 256 15.31 -12.71 12.41
C LYS A 256 15.11 -13.92 13.34
N ASP A 257 14.76 -13.67 14.59
CA ASP A 257 14.40 -14.63 15.63
C ASP A 257 12.90 -14.98 15.63
N GLY A 258 12.15 -14.56 14.60
CA GLY A 258 10.73 -14.85 14.42
C GLY A 258 9.82 -13.83 15.12
N PHE A 259 8.78 -14.33 15.78
CA PHE A 259 7.69 -13.55 16.38
C PHE A 259 7.95 -13.27 17.86
N SER A 260 9.05 -12.57 18.18
CA SER A 260 9.47 -12.29 19.57
C SER A 260 9.05 -10.92 20.10
N SER A 261 8.32 -10.12 19.30
CA SER A 261 7.90 -8.78 19.71
C SER A 261 6.74 -8.80 20.71
N PRO A 262 6.69 -7.86 21.68
CA PRO A 262 5.52 -7.67 22.55
C PRO A 262 4.22 -7.30 21.83
N ALA A 263 4.27 -6.98 20.53
CA ALA A 263 3.06 -6.79 19.72
C ALA A 263 2.39 -8.10 19.29
N PHE A 264 3.02 -9.25 19.57
CA PHE A 264 2.50 -10.56 19.27
C PHE A 264 1.97 -11.26 20.51
N ASP A 265 0.92 -12.05 20.33
CA ASP A 265 0.24 -12.83 21.35
C ASP A 265 1.03 -14.10 21.66
N ILE A 266 2.12 -13.94 22.41
CA ILE A 266 3.09 -15.01 22.71
C ILE A 266 2.45 -16.21 23.43
N GLU A 267 1.32 -16.01 24.11
CA GLU A 267 0.62 -17.09 24.81
C GLU A 267 -0.17 -18.00 23.85
N ASN A 268 -0.76 -17.44 22.78
CA ASN A 268 -1.62 -18.20 21.86
C ASN A 268 -1.05 -18.35 20.45
N ILE A 269 0.16 -17.84 20.21
CA ILE A 269 0.79 -17.81 18.90
C ILE A 269 0.95 -19.20 18.28
N ASP A 270 1.20 -20.27 19.04
CA ASP A 270 1.33 -21.62 18.47
C ASP A 270 0.02 -22.10 17.85
N VAL A 271 -1.10 -21.95 18.58
CA VAL A 271 -2.45 -22.29 18.10
C VAL A 271 -2.79 -21.50 16.82
N LYS A 272 -2.43 -20.22 16.80
CA LYS A 272 -2.66 -19.34 15.64
C LYS A 272 -1.79 -19.73 14.44
N MET A 273 -0.53 -20.08 14.68
CA MET A 273 0.42 -20.48 13.63
C MET A 273 0.11 -21.85 13.03
N ILE A 274 -0.49 -22.76 13.80
CA ILE A 274 -1.03 -24.02 13.26
C ILE A 274 -2.09 -23.73 12.19
N LYS A 275 -3.04 -22.85 12.48
CA LYS A 275 -4.08 -22.45 11.51
C LYS A 275 -3.48 -21.75 10.28
N VAL A 276 -2.41 -20.96 10.46
CA VAL A 276 -1.66 -20.37 9.34
C VAL A 276 -1.05 -21.47 8.48
N ALA A 277 -0.39 -22.46 9.09
CA ALA A 277 0.20 -23.60 8.37
C ALA A 277 -0.84 -24.38 7.58
N GLU A 278 -1.98 -24.70 8.20
CA GLU A 278 -3.12 -25.36 7.54
C GLU A 278 -3.62 -24.54 6.34
N THR A 279 -3.76 -23.22 6.51
CA THR A 279 -4.20 -22.30 5.44
C THR A 279 -3.21 -22.25 4.27
N MET A 280 -1.92 -22.32 4.58
CA MET A 280 -0.85 -22.40 3.58
C MET A 280 -0.72 -23.79 2.96
N GLY A 281 -1.40 -24.81 3.49
CA GLY A 281 -1.28 -26.20 3.05
C GLY A 281 0.04 -26.87 3.44
N ILE A 282 0.68 -26.40 4.52
CA ILE A 282 1.97 -26.90 5.00
C ILE A 282 1.72 -27.82 6.18
N SER A 283 2.31 -29.02 6.13
CA SER A 283 2.32 -29.94 7.26
C SER A 283 3.52 -29.61 8.14
N ILE A 284 3.31 -28.98 9.30
CA ILE A 284 4.36 -28.72 10.29
C ILE A 284 3.91 -29.37 11.61
N GLU A 285 4.72 -30.27 12.15
CA GLU A 285 4.43 -30.99 13.40
C GLU A 285 5.29 -30.43 14.56
N GLY A 286 4.73 -30.41 15.77
CA GLY A 286 5.47 -30.13 17.02
C GLY A 286 5.74 -28.65 17.34
N ASP A 287 6.75 -28.39 18.17
CA ASP A 287 7.07 -27.06 18.72
C ASP A 287 7.72 -26.09 17.71
N GLU A 288 7.95 -26.52 16.46
CA GLU A 288 8.67 -25.76 15.44
C GLU A 288 7.75 -25.02 14.43
N VAL A 289 6.43 -25.04 14.61
CA VAL A 289 5.46 -24.43 13.67
C VAL A 289 5.76 -22.97 13.37
N LYS A 290 6.14 -22.19 14.40
CA LYS A 290 6.56 -20.78 14.25
C LYS A 290 7.76 -20.61 13.31
N LEU A 291 8.76 -21.47 13.47
CA LEU A 291 9.98 -21.45 12.67
C LEU A 291 9.70 -21.92 11.25
N GLY A 292 8.90 -22.97 11.07
CA GLY A 292 8.54 -23.48 9.75
C GLY A 292 7.79 -22.48 8.87
N ILE A 293 6.87 -21.68 9.43
CA ILE A 293 6.21 -20.60 8.68
C ILE A 293 7.19 -19.48 8.32
N ALA A 294 8.05 -19.07 9.26
CA ALA A 294 9.07 -18.07 8.98
C ALA A 294 10.06 -18.55 7.90
N ASP A 295 10.44 -19.82 7.92
CA ASP A 295 11.30 -20.46 6.94
C ASP A 295 10.61 -20.59 5.58
N GLU A 296 9.31 -20.83 5.53
CA GLU A 296 8.56 -20.84 4.27
C GLU A 296 8.51 -19.45 3.62
N ILE A 297 8.21 -18.41 4.39
CA ILE A 297 8.25 -17.02 3.89
C ILE A 297 9.66 -16.70 3.36
N LYS A 298 10.70 -17.15 4.08
CA LYS A 298 12.09 -17.00 3.67
C LYS A 298 12.42 -17.80 2.40
N ARG A 299 11.90 -19.02 2.24
CA ARG A 299 12.04 -19.84 1.03
C ARG A 299 11.46 -19.12 -0.18
N ILE A 300 10.22 -18.62 -0.07
CA ILE A 300 9.56 -17.85 -1.14
C ILE A 300 10.37 -16.59 -1.47
N SER A 301 10.91 -15.88 -0.45
CA SER A 301 11.78 -14.71 -0.67
C SER A 301 13.08 -15.05 -1.40
N GLN A 302 13.68 -16.21 -1.12
CA GLN A 302 14.91 -16.64 -1.80
C GLN A 302 14.70 -16.91 -3.29
N LEU A 303 13.49 -17.32 -3.72
CA LEU A 303 13.17 -17.57 -5.13
C LEU A 303 13.37 -16.33 -6.02
N ILE A 304 13.23 -15.13 -5.46
CA ILE A 304 13.37 -13.86 -6.21
C ILE A 304 14.72 -13.16 -6.01
N LYS A 305 15.67 -13.78 -5.29
CA LYS A 305 16.96 -13.18 -4.90
C LYS A 305 16.82 -11.81 -4.21
N VAL A 306 15.65 -11.51 -3.67
CA VAL A 306 15.42 -10.38 -2.78
C VAL A 306 15.62 -10.91 -1.37
N THR A 307 16.63 -10.40 -0.68
CA THR A 307 16.85 -10.74 0.73
C THR A 307 15.59 -10.36 1.50
N PRO A 308 15.05 -11.24 2.37
CA PRO A 308 13.97 -10.89 3.29
C PRO A 308 14.48 -9.97 4.42
N ASP A 309 15.41 -9.05 4.12
CA ASP A 309 15.74 -7.99 5.07
C ASP A 309 14.59 -7.00 5.04
N MET A 310 13.56 -7.33 5.83
CA MET A 310 12.31 -6.61 6.08
C MET A 310 12.51 -5.19 6.65
N ARG A 311 13.72 -4.62 6.52
CA ARG A 311 14.14 -3.39 7.18
C ARG A 311 14.42 -2.21 6.26
N LYS A 312 14.71 -2.33 4.96
CA LYS A 312 15.12 -1.13 4.19
C LYS A 312 14.74 -1.08 2.71
N ASN A 313 13.90 -0.08 2.45
CA ASN A 313 13.77 0.76 1.26
C ASN A 313 13.10 0.15 0.02
N GLU A 314 12.10 0.88 -0.46
CA GLU A 314 11.57 0.83 -1.83
C GLU A 314 12.66 0.77 -2.93
N LYS A 315 13.93 1.11 -2.60
CA LYS A 315 15.11 0.92 -3.44
C LYS A 315 15.29 -0.50 -3.98
N VAL A 316 14.81 -1.56 -3.33
CA VAL A 316 14.93 -2.94 -3.88
C VAL A 316 13.78 -3.25 -4.86
N ILE A 317 12.62 -2.61 -4.67
CA ILE A 317 11.43 -2.81 -5.50
C ILE A 317 11.55 -2.02 -6.83
N TYR A 318 12.26 -0.89 -6.84
CA TYR A 318 12.37 -0.01 -8.01
C TYR A 318 13.76 0.07 -8.67
N ASN A 319 14.79 -0.62 -8.15
CA ASN A 319 16.10 -0.74 -8.82
C ASN A 319 16.31 -2.08 -9.56
N ILE A 320 15.22 -2.71 -9.99
CA ILE A 320 15.22 -3.83 -10.95
C ILE A 320 14.41 -3.42 -12.19
#